data_AF-K6HBN1-F1
#
_entry.id   AF-K6HBN1-F1
#
_cell.length_a   1.000
_cell.length_b   1.000
_cell.length_c   1.000
_cell.angle_alpha   90.00
_cell.angle_beta   90.00
_cell.angle_gamma   90.00
#
_symmetry.space_group_name_H-M   'P 1'
#
loop_
_entity.id
_entity.type
_entity.pdbx_description
1 polymer ?
#
loop_
_entity_poly.entity_id
_entity_poly.type
_entity_poly.pdbx_seq_one_letter_code
_entity_poly.pdbx_strand_id
1 'polypeptide(L)'
;VFYHGERSWTLGSDFKDRFAFSKNEEEVFKKYIPDFELEFFDLSKVDLNRLESITLRVILGVVQKIWEGDTSFLVHLEGVFSLLGSLKNESKRVEILQKLFLYIFSVRELEPTEISKVLSHSRINRDYEDLAMTTAERLRQEGKVEGKIETARNMLLDGASLEYILKITGLTEQDLKDHGVI
;
A
#
# COMPACT_ATOMS: atom_id res chain seq x y z
N VAL A 1 -10.98 2.58 14.51
CA VAL A 1 -10.33 1.62 13.60
C VAL A 1 -10.60 2.04 12.17
N PHE A 2 -9.55 2.38 11.41
CA PHE A 2 -9.65 2.59 9.97
C PHE A 2 -9.24 1.28 9.28
N TYR A 3 -10.18 0.64 8.59
CA TYR A 3 -9.95 -0.64 7.95
C TYR A 3 -10.18 -0.53 6.45
N HIS A 4 -9.19 -0.96 5.68
CA HIS A 4 -9.25 -1.02 4.22
C HIS A 4 -8.60 -2.31 3.73
N GLY A 5 -8.76 -3.43 4.45
CA GLY A 5 -8.20 -4.72 4.02
C GLY A 5 -8.96 -5.34 2.84
N GLU A 6 -8.37 -6.36 2.22
CA GLU A 6 -8.97 -7.10 1.10
C GLU A 6 -10.29 -7.81 1.50
N ARG A 7 -10.34 -8.32 2.73
CA ARG A 7 -11.53 -9.02 3.26
C ARG A 7 -12.53 -8.02 3.83
N SER A 8 -13.80 -8.36 3.81
CA SER A 8 -14.81 -7.59 4.54
C SER A 8 -14.57 -7.68 6.05
N TRP A 9 -14.78 -6.57 6.75
CA TRP A 9 -14.76 -6.55 8.21
C TRP A 9 -15.91 -7.39 8.79
N THR A 10 -15.58 -8.41 9.57
CA THR A 10 -16.56 -9.35 10.16
C THR A 10 -16.45 -9.44 11.69
N LEU A 11 -15.53 -8.69 12.31
CA LEU A 11 -15.18 -8.80 13.72
C LEU A 11 -16.06 -7.94 14.66
N GLY A 12 -17.22 -7.49 14.18
CA GLY A 12 -18.16 -6.68 14.95
C GLY A 12 -17.67 -5.27 15.30
N SER A 13 -18.47 -4.55 16.08
CA SER A 13 -18.14 -3.21 16.59
C SER A 13 -17.69 -3.24 18.04
N ASP A 14 -17.84 -4.35 18.77
CA ASP A 14 -17.35 -4.45 20.14
C ASP A 14 -16.03 -5.20 20.21
N PHE A 15 -15.18 -4.87 21.19
CA PHE A 15 -13.92 -5.60 21.41
C PHE A 15 -14.15 -7.09 21.68
N LYS A 16 -15.23 -7.42 22.40
CA LYS A 16 -15.62 -8.80 22.73
C LYS A 16 -15.98 -9.65 21.50
N ASP A 17 -16.46 -9.03 20.42
CA ASP A 17 -16.87 -9.73 19.20
C ASP A 17 -15.68 -10.39 18.48
N ARG A 18 -14.45 -10.02 18.86
CA ARG A 18 -13.21 -10.61 18.34
C ARG A 18 -12.91 -12.00 18.89
N PHE A 19 -13.62 -12.43 19.93
CA PHE A 19 -13.36 -13.69 20.59
C PHE A 19 -14.50 -14.68 20.30
N ALA A 20 -14.14 -15.88 19.85
CA ALA A 20 -15.08 -16.98 19.68
C ALA A 20 -14.99 -17.89 20.92
N PHE A 21 -15.91 -17.70 21.87
CA PHE A 21 -16.01 -18.54 23.06
C PHE A 21 -17.09 -19.61 22.91
N SER A 22 -16.80 -20.80 23.44
CA SER A 22 -17.86 -21.72 23.87
C SER A 22 -18.59 -21.15 25.08
N LYS A 23 -19.80 -21.65 25.36
CA LYS A 23 -20.60 -21.19 26.52
C LYS A 23 -19.83 -21.27 27.85
N ASN A 24 -19.04 -22.33 28.04
CA ASN A 24 -18.25 -22.53 29.26
C ASN A 24 -17.09 -21.51 29.37
N GLU A 25 -16.45 -21.18 28.25
CA GLU A 25 -15.36 -20.20 28.22
C GLU A 25 -15.89 -18.79 28.47
N GLU A 26 -17.05 -18.45 27.92
CA GLU A 26 -17.68 -17.14 28.13
C GLU A 26 -17.94 -16.88 29.62
N GLU A 27 -18.44 -17.87 30.37
CA GLU A 27 -18.66 -17.75 31.82
C GLU A 27 -17.37 -17.45 32.61
N VAL A 28 -16.23 -18.00 32.17
CA VAL A 28 -14.94 -17.83 32.84
C VAL A 28 -14.26 -16.53 32.45
N PHE A 29 -14.22 -16.23 31.15
CA PHE A 29 -13.39 -15.16 30.59
C PHE A 29 -14.09 -13.80 30.51
N LYS A 30 -15.43 -13.76 30.48
CA LYS A 30 -16.18 -12.51 30.29
C LYS A 30 -15.80 -11.40 31.27
N LYS A 31 -15.49 -11.74 32.53
CA LYS A 31 -15.08 -10.75 33.56
C LYS A 31 -13.67 -10.16 33.37
N TYR A 32 -12.86 -10.76 32.50
CA TYR A 32 -11.49 -10.33 32.22
C TYR A 32 -11.35 -9.61 30.87
N ILE A 33 -12.42 -9.58 30.06
CA ILE A 33 -12.40 -8.96 28.75
C ILE A 33 -12.90 -7.53 28.88
N PRO A 34 -12.13 -6.55 28.43
CA PRO A 34 -12.60 -5.17 28.35
C PRO A 34 -13.86 -5.05 27.50
N ASP A 35 -14.90 -4.42 28.05
CA ASP A 35 -16.16 -4.15 27.36
C ASP A 35 -16.15 -2.70 26.86
N PHE A 36 -15.67 -2.51 25.62
CA PHE A 36 -15.69 -1.22 24.94
C PHE A 36 -16.01 -1.39 23.45
N GLU A 37 -16.66 -0.37 22.92
CA GLU A 37 -16.95 -0.25 21.49
C GLU A 37 -15.72 0.22 20.72
N LEU A 38 -15.52 -0.37 19.55
CA LEU A 38 -14.58 0.05 18.54
C LEU A 38 -15.29 1.00 17.59
N GLU A 39 -14.93 2.28 17.64
CA GLU A 39 -15.36 3.22 16.62
C GLU A 39 -14.77 2.80 15.26
N PHE A 40 -15.60 2.19 14.41
CA PHE A 40 -15.19 1.62 13.13
C PHE A 40 -15.58 2.54 11.97
N PHE A 41 -14.59 2.92 11.16
CA PHE A 41 -14.82 3.70 9.96
C PHE A 41 -14.77 2.81 8.72
N ASP A 42 -15.95 2.50 8.18
CA ASP A 42 -16.10 1.70 6.97
C ASP A 42 -15.98 2.59 5.72
N LEU A 43 -14.78 2.70 5.17
CA LEU A 43 -14.54 3.51 3.98
C LEU A 43 -15.37 3.03 2.78
N SER A 44 -15.69 1.73 2.67
CA SER A 44 -16.40 1.18 1.51
C SER A 44 -17.79 1.78 1.28
N LYS A 45 -18.42 2.28 2.36
CA LYS A 45 -19.77 2.87 2.34
C LYS A 45 -19.78 4.39 2.21
N VAL A 46 -18.61 5.01 2.22
CA VAL A 46 -18.49 6.48 2.20
C VAL A 46 -18.69 7.00 0.78
N ASP A 47 -19.68 7.88 0.61
CA ASP A 47 -19.79 8.68 -0.61
C ASP A 47 -18.75 9.80 -0.59
N LEU A 48 -17.65 9.56 -1.30
CA LEU A 48 -16.53 10.50 -1.39
C LEU A 48 -16.91 11.81 -2.08
N ASN A 49 -18.00 11.87 -2.86
CA ASN A 49 -18.41 13.11 -3.53
C ASN A 49 -18.84 14.20 -2.55
N ARG A 50 -19.18 13.82 -1.30
CA ARG A 50 -19.53 14.76 -0.23
C ARG A 50 -18.31 15.48 0.36
N LEU A 51 -17.09 15.03 0.05
CA LEU A 51 -15.87 15.65 0.53
C LEU A 51 -15.52 16.87 -0.33
N GLU A 52 -15.32 18.01 0.32
CA GLU A 52 -14.92 19.26 -0.36
C GLU A 52 -13.49 19.17 -0.94
N SER A 53 -12.60 18.45 -0.24
CA SER A 53 -11.20 18.34 -0.62
C SER A 53 -11.00 17.35 -1.77
N ILE A 54 -10.63 17.86 -2.94
CA ILE A 54 -10.21 17.04 -4.09
C ILE A 54 -9.07 16.08 -3.69
N THR A 55 -8.11 16.55 -2.90
CA THR A 55 -7.00 15.71 -2.44
C THR A 55 -7.49 14.51 -1.63
N LEU A 56 -8.44 14.70 -0.70
CA LEU A 56 -8.99 13.59 0.07
C LEU A 56 -9.82 12.65 -0.81
N ARG A 57 -10.62 13.19 -1.73
CA ARG A 57 -11.39 12.37 -2.69
C ARG A 57 -10.50 11.47 -3.53
N VAL A 58 -9.40 12.01 -4.02
CA VAL A 58 -8.41 11.27 -4.83
C VAL A 58 -7.74 10.18 -4.00
N ILE A 59 -7.20 10.52 -2.82
CA ILE A 59 -6.48 9.57 -1.96
C ILE A 59 -7.43 8.46 -1.48
N LEU A 60 -8.58 8.84 -0.92
CA LEU A 60 -9.54 7.87 -0.39
C LEU A 60 -10.23 7.07 -1.50
N GLY A 61 -10.39 7.62 -2.71
CA GLY A 61 -10.92 6.88 -3.85
C GLY A 61 -10.03 5.70 -4.23
N VAL A 62 -8.73 5.96 -4.34
CA VAL A 62 -7.74 4.89 -4.58
C VAL A 62 -7.75 3.87 -3.45
N VAL A 63 -7.70 4.31 -2.17
CA VAL A 63 -7.71 3.41 -1.01
C VAL A 63 -8.99 2.57 -0.93
N GLN A 64 -10.16 3.16 -1.23
CA GLN A 64 -11.46 2.48 -1.20
C GLN A 64 -11.58 1.37 -2.25
N LYS A 65 -10.90 1.54 -3.40
CA LYS A 65 -11.02 0.66 -4.58
C LYS A 65 -9.79 -0.21 -4.81
N ILE A 66 -8.78 -0.13 -3.95
CA ILE A 66 -7.48 -0.81 -4.12
C ILE A 66 -7.55 -2.34 -4.13
N TRP A 67 -8.66 -2.96 -3.72
CA TRP A 67 -8.83 -4.42 -3.76
C TRP A 67 -9.82 -4.92 -4.84
N GLU A 68 -10.39 -4.02 -5.65
CA GLU A 68 -11.25 -4.45 -6.77
C GLU A 68 -10.46 -5.15 -7.88
N GLY A 69 -11.12 -5.87 -8.78
CA GLY A 69 -10.42 -6.44 -9.95
C GLY A 69 -9.76 -5.36 -10.81
N ASP A 70 -8.64 -5.67 -11.45
CA ASP A 70 -7.79 -4.68 -12.15
C ASP A 70 -8.57 -3.85 -13.17
N THR A 71 -9.46 -4.46 -13.95
CA THR A 71 -10.30 -3.73 -14.90
C THR A 71 -11.18 -2.68 -14.21
N SER A 72 -11.83 -3.02 -13.09
CA SER A 72 -12.67 -2.09 -12.33
C SER A 72 -11.83 -0.96 -11.74
N PHE A 73 -10.66 -1.31 -11.20
CA PHE A 73 -9.75 -0.37 -10.59
C PHE A 73 -9.16 0.62 -11.60
N LEU A 74 -8.74 0.16 -12.78
CA LEU A 74 -8.21 1.02 -13.84
C LEU A 74 -9.28 1.99 -14.37
N VAL A 75 -10.53 1.53 -14.55
CA VAL A 75 -11.66 2.41 -14.90
C VAL A 75 -11.90 3.46 -13.81
N HIS A 76 -11.81 3.07 -12.53
CA HIS A 76 -11.91 4.03 -11.44
C HIS A 76 -10.77 5.06 -11.46
N LEU A 77 -9.54 4.64 -11.76
CA LEU A 77 -8.38 5.52 -11.87
C LEU A 77 -8.54 6.61 -12.94
N GLU A 78 -9.24 6.34 -14.05
CA GLU A 78 -9.57 7.38 -15.05
C GLU A 78 -10.31 8.55 -14.40
N GLY A 79 -11.32 8.24 -13.57
CA GLY A 79 -12.09 9.22 -12.82
C GLY A 79 -11.24 9.97 -11.79
N VAL A 80 -10.36 9.26 -11.09
CA VAL A 80 -9.41 9.84 -10.12
C VAL A 80 -8.46 10.83 -10.80
N PHE A 81 -7.87 10.46 -11.94
CA PHE A 81 -6.97 11.34 -12.68
C PHE A 81 -7.74 12.54 -13.26
N SER A 82 -8.94 12.34 -13.81
CA SER A 82 -9.77 13.46 -14.26
C SER A 82 -10.06 14.46 -13.12
N LEU A 83 -10.40 13.96 -11.92
CA LEU A 83 -10.62 14.80 -10.75
C LEU A 83 -9.35 15.52 -10.31
N LEU A 84 -8.20 14.83 -10.28
CA LEU A 84 -6.92 15.42 -9.94
C LEU A 84 -6.52 16.53 -10.92
N GLY A 85 -6.85 16.38 -12.19
CA GLY A 85 -6.59 17.39 -13.24
C GLY A 85 -7.32 18.71 -13.01
N SER A 86 -8.36 18.73 -12.16
CA SER A 86 -9.03 19.97 -11.75
C SER A 86 -8.24 20.80 -10.72
N LEU A 87 -7.24 20.21 -10.05
CA LEU A 87 -6.33 20.96 -9.18
C LEU A 87 -5.44 21.87 -10.03
N LYS A 88 -5.45 23.17 -9.75
CA LYS A 88 -4.63 24.15 -10.47
C LYS A 88 -3.13 24.03 -10.14
N ASN A 89 -2.79 23.65 -8.91
CA ASN A 89 -1.42 23.58 -8.44
C ASN A 89 -0.72 22.30 -8.95
N GLU A 90 0.22 22.48 -9.88
CA GLU A 90 1.03 21.43 -10.48
C GLU A 90 1.89 20.66 -9.49
N SER A 91 2.70 21.35 -8.69
CA SER A 91 3.58 20.70 -7.71
C SER A 91 2.77 19.81 -6.77
N LYS A 92 1.60 20.27 -6.33
CA LYS A 92 0.68 19.46 -5.51
C LYS A 92 0.13 18.25 -6.26
N ARG A 93 -0.17 18.35 -7.56
CA ARG A 93 -0.60 17.19 -8.37
C ARG A 93 0.51 16.15 -8.45
N VAL A 94 1.75 16.58 -8.73
CA VAL A 94 2.92 15.70 -8.80
C VAL A 94 3.16 14.98 -7.47
N GLU A 95 3.14 15.71 -6.35
CA GLU A 95 3.30 15.12 -5.02
C GLU A 95 2.21 14.09 -4.70
N ILE A 96 0.96 14.35 -5.08
CA ILE A 96 -0.15 13.42 -4.89
C ILE A 96 0.08 12.17 -5.75
N LEU A 97 0.38 12.32 -7.04
CA LEU A 97 0.57 11.18 -7.94
C LEU A 97 1.76 10.32 -7.53
N GLN A 98 2.87 10.92 -7.11
CA GLN A 98 4.02 10.16 -6.64
C GLN A 98 3.65 9.25 -5.45
N LYS A 99 2.87 9.78 -4.50
CA LYS A 99 2.39 9.00 -3.34
C LYS A 99 1.37 7.94 -3.75
N LEU A 100 0.49 8.24 -4.69
CA LEU A 100 -0.50 7.28 -5.21
C LEU A 100 0.18 6.13 -5.94
N PHE A 101 1.10 6.42 -6.88
CA PHE A 101 1.81 5.37 -7.61
C PHE A 101 2.63 4.49 -6.67
N LEU A 102 3.32 5.10 -5.70
CA LEU A 102 4.03 4.36 -4.67
C LEU A 102 3.10 3.37 -3.96
N TYR A 103 1.94 3.83 -3.50
CA TYR A 103 0.97 3.00 -2.81
C TYR A 103 0.34 1.93 -3.73
N ILE A 104 -0.01 2.29 -4.97
CA ILE A 104 -0.63 1.37 -5.91
C ILE A 104 0.33 0.22 -6.23
N PHE A 105 1.57 0.53 -6.59
CA PHE A 105 2.58 -0.49 -6.92
C PHE A 105 3.07 -1.26 -5.69
N SER A 106 2.93 -0.72 -4.47
CA SER A 106 3.25 -1.46 -3.24
C SER A 106 2.17 -2.47 -2.85
N VAL A 107 0.92 -2.27 -3.31
CA VAL A 107 -0.22 -3.11 -2.96
C VAL A 107 -0.64 -4.03 -4.11
N ARG A 108 -0.44 -3.61 -5.36
CA ARG A 108 -0.83 -4.34 -6.57
C ARG A 108 0.35 -4.62 -7.49
N GLU A 109 0.30 -5.76 -8.17
CA GLU A 109 1.23 -6.17 -9.22
C GLU A 109 0.81 -5.61 -10.60
N LEU A 110 0.58 -4.29 -10.68
CA LEU A 110 0.26 -3.64 -11.95
C LEU A 110 1.53 -3.29 -12.71
N GLU A 111 1.51 -3.46 -14.04
CA GLU A 111 2.57 -2.96 -14.90
C GLU A 111 2.43 -1.43 -15.06
N PRO A 112 3.54 -0.67 -15.06
CA PRO A 112 3.49 0.78 -15.19
C PRO A 112 2.79 1.22 -16.47
N THR A 113 2.93 0.44 -17.54
CA THR A 113 2.28 0.68 -18.83
C THR A 113 0.75 0.64 -18.76
N GLU A 114 0.17 -0.09 -17.82
CA GLU A 114 -1.29 -0.13 -17.60
C GLU A 114 -1.77 1.21 -17.04
N ILE A 115 -1.03 1.77 -16.08
CA ILE A 115 -1.32 3.11 -15.55
C ILE A 115 -1.06 4.19 -16.61
N SER A 116 0.02 4.07 -17.38
CA SER A 116 0.31 5.01 -18.49
C SER A 116 -0.83 5.05 -19.51
N LYS A 117 -1.43 3.90 -19.86
CA LYS A 117 -2.61 3.87 -20.75
C LYS A 117 -3.81 4.63 -20.18
N VAL A 118 -4.01 4.57 -18.87
CA VAL A 118 -5.08 5.34 -18.20
C VAL A 118 -4.76 6.84 -18.24
N LEU A 119 -3.50 7.21 -17.98
CA LEU A 119 -3.03 8.59 -18.03
C LEU A 119 -3.07 9.21 -19.43
N SER A 120 -2.79 8.43 -20.48
CA SER A 120 -2.80 8.87 -21.87
C SER A 120 -4.20 9.24 -22.37
N HIS A 121 -5.26 8.81 -21.68
CA HIS A 121 -6.63 9.26 -21.93
C HIS A 121 -7.06 10.41 -21.01
N SER A 122 -6.23 10.76 -20.02
CA SER A 122 -6.46 11.86 -19.09
C SER A 122 -5.93 13.20 -19.64
N ARG A 123 -6.44 14.31 -19.12
CA ARG A 123 -6.02 15.67 -19.52
C ARG A 123 -4.61 16.06 -19.05
N ILE A 124 -3.89 15.19 -18.33
CA ILE A 124 -2.68 15.54 -17.57
C ILE A 124 -1.42 14.92 -18.21
N ASN A 125 -1.34 14.90 -19.54
CA ASN A 125 -0.94 13.71 -20.31
C ASN A 125 0.56 13.37 -20.52
N ARG A 126 1.59 14.03 -19.94
CA ARG A 126 2.99 13.59 -20.23
C ARG A 126 3.89 13.41 -19.03
N ASP A 127 4.12 14.46 -18.24
CA ASP A 127 5.09 14.41 -17.13
C ASP A 127 4.75 13.35 -16.06
N TYR A 128 3.50 12.89 -16.03
CA TYR A 128 3.01 11.94 -15.05
C TYR A 128 3.11 10.48 -15.51
N GLU A 129 3.28 10.22 -16.83
CA GLU A 129 3.60 8.86 -17.31
C GLU A 129 5.02 8.48 -16.88
N ASP A 130 5.97 9.40 -17.06
CA ASP A 130 7.35 9.25 -16.57
C ASP A 130 7.39 9.07 -15.05
N LEU A 131 6.54 9.78 -14.31
CA LEU A 131 6.43 9.63 -12.87
C LEU A 131 5.96 8.23 -12.46
N ALA A 132 5.02 7.63 -13.19
CA ALA A 132 4.56 6.26 -12.93
C ALA A 132 5.69 5.25 -13.20
N MET A 133 6.37 5.37 -14.35
CA MET A 133 7.48 4.48 -14.71
C MET A 133 8.62 4.56 -13.70
N THR A 134 9.11 5.76 -13.39
CA THR A 134 10.22 5.96 -12.45
C THR A 134 9.89 5.47 -11.04
N THR A 135 8.64 5.63 -10.59
CA THR A 135 8.22 5.12 -9.28
C THR A 135 8.25 3.59 -9.22
N ALA A 136 7.77 2.92 -10.28
CA ALA A 136 7.81 1.47 -10.35
C ALA A 136 9.24 0.91 -10.51
N GLU A 137 10.08 1.56 -11.32
CA GLU A 137 11.50 1.21 -11.45
C GLU A 137 12.22 1.31 -10.11
N ARG A 138 11.98 2.39 -9.35
CA ARG A 138 12.55 2.55 -8.02
C ARG A 138 12.14 1.41 -7.10
N LEU A 139 10.85 1.08 -7.03
CA LEU A 139 10.36 -0.04 -6.20
C LEU A 139 10.97 -1.39 -6.61
N ARG A 140 11.11 -1.65 -7.92
CA ARG A 140 11.76 -2.88 -8.41
C ARG A 140 13.23 -2.95 -8.02
N GLN A 141 13.95 -1.82 -8.04
CA GLN A 141 15.34 -1.76 -7.60
C GLN A 141 15.44 -1.95 -6.07
N GLU A 142 14.58 -1.30 -5.29
CA GLU A 142 14.49 -1.46 -3.84
C GLU A 142 14.24 -2.94 -3.49
N GLY A 143 13.25 -3.59 -4.10
CA GLY A 143 12.96 -5.01 -3.87
C GLY A 143 14.11 -5.94 -4.27
N LYS A 144 14.86 -5.62 -5.33
CA LYS A 144 16.07 -6.38 -5.72
C LYS A 144 17.18 -6.25 -4.68
N VAL A 145 17.37 -5.06 -4.12
CA VAL A 145 18.35 -4.83 -3.04
C VAL A 145 17.92 -5.55 -1.78
N GLU A 146 16.65 -5.44 -1.38
CA GLU A 146 16.09 -6.17 -0.23
C GLU A 146 16.28 -7.68 -0.35
N GLY A 147 16.01 -8.27 -1.52
CA GLY A 147 16.23 -9.70 -1.74
C GLY A 147 17.70 -10.12 -1.62
N LYS A 148 18.64 -9.25 -2.00
CA LYS A 148 20.09 -9.49 -1.78
C LYS A 148 20.44 -9.40 -0.29
N ILE A 149 19.87 -8.45 0.43
CA ILE A 149 20.08 -8.26 1.88
C ILE A 149 19.53 -9.46 2.65
N GLU A 150 18.35 -9.96 2.30
CA GLU A 150 17.77 -11.17 2.88
C GLU A 150 18.65 -12.40 2.60
N THR A 151 19.10 -12.55 1.36
CA THR A 151 20.05 -13.62 0.98
C THR A 151 21.33 -13.54 1.81
N ALA A 152 21.93 -12.35 1.95
CA ALA A 152 23.13 -12.14 2.76
C ALA A 152 22.92 -12.53 4.22
N ARG A 153 21.77 -12.14 4.81
CA ARG A 153 21.41 -12.49 6.19
C ARG A 153 21.29 -13.99 6.39
N ASN A 154 20.61 -14.69 5.47
CA ASN A 154 20.46 -16.14 5.54
C ASN A 154 21.82 -16.86 5.40
N MET A 155 22.66 -16.41 4.47
CA MET A 155 24.01 -16.96 4.32
C MET A 155 24.87 -16.77 5.58
N LEU A 156 24.76 -15.61 6.24
CA LEU A 156 25.48 -15.35 7.50
C LEU A 156 24.99 -16.27 8.62
N LEU A 157 23.68 -16.47 8.74
CA LEU A 157 23.08 -17.41 9.70
C LEU A 157 23.55 -18.86 9.45
N ASP A 158 23.75 -19.24 8.19
CA ASP A 158 24.27 -20.54 7.78
C ASP A 158 25.81 -20.66 7.94
N GLY A 159 26.48 -19.63 8.47
CA GLY A 159 27.91 -19.64 8.76
C GLY A 159 28.82 -19.33 7.56
N ALA A 160 28.28 -18.77 6.48
CA ALA A 160 29.09 -18.29 5.37
C ALA A 160 29.99 -17.11 5.80
N SER A 161 31.20 -17.04 5.24
CA SER A 161 32.12 -15.94 5.53
C SER A 161 31.64 -14.63 4.88
N LEU A 162 31.95 -13.50 5.52
CA LEU A 162 31.62 -12.17 5.00
C LEU A 162 32.17 -11.97 3.58
N GLU A 163 33.42 -12.36 3.31
CA GLU A 163 34.03 -12.27 1.98
C GLU A 163 33.22 -13.04 0.91
N TYR A 164 32.74 -14.24 1.26
CA TYR A 164 31.92 -15.04 0.35
C TYR A 164 30.56 -14.38 0.10
N ILE A 165 29.92 -13.84 1.14
CA ILE A 165 28.64 -13.14 1.04
C ILE A 165 28.74 -11.92 0.11
N LEU A 166 29.75 -11.07 0.32
CA LEU A 166 29.97 -9.86 -0.51
C LEU A 166 30.19 -10.24 -1.98
N LYS A 167 30.95 -11.32 -2.24
CA LYS A 167 31.20 -11.83 -3.60
C LYS A 167 29.94 -12.34 -4.29
N ILE A 168 29.09 -13.08 -3.59
CA ILE A 168 27.88 -13.69 -4.19
C ILE A 168 26.77 -12.65 -4.39
N THR A 169 26.54 -11.81 -3.40
CA THR A 169 25.44 -10.82 -3.44
C THR A 169 25.81 -9.56 -4.22
N GLY A 170 27.11 -9.28 -4.36
CA GLY A 170 27.63 -8.04 -4.92
C GLY A 170 27.31 -6.81 -4.07
N LEU A 171 27.00 -7.02 -2.79
CA LEU A 171 26.82 -5.95 -1.80
C LEU A 171 28.17 -5.51 -1.24
N THR A 172 28.22 -4.31 -0.69
CA THR A 172 29.34 -3.80 0.09
C THR A 172 29.14 -4.08 1.58
N GLU A 173 30.23 -4.00 2.35
CA GLU A 173 30.13 -4.09 3.81
C GLU A 173 29.27 -2.96 4.40
N GLN A 174 29.28 -1.78 3.78
CA GLN A 174 28.44 -0.67 4.21
C GLN A 174 26.95 -0.97 3.98
N ASP A 175 26.59 -1.57 2.84
CA ASP A 175 25.20 -1.98 2.57
C ASP A 175 24.69 -2.92 3.67
N LEU A 176 25.52 -3.87 4.12
CA LEU A 176 25.14 -4.80 5.19
C LEU A 176 24.97 -4.09 6.55
N LYS A 177 25.83 -3.10 6.87
CA LYS A 177 25.73 -2.30 8.10
C LYS A 177 24.48 -1.42 8.10
N ASP A 178 24.20 -0.75 6.98
CA ASP A 178 23.05 0.14 6.83
C ASP A 178 21.72 -0.61 7.02
N HIS A 179 21.70 -1.91 6.74
CA HIS A 179 20.54 -2.78 6.88
C HIS A 179 20.60 -3.70 8.12
N GLY A 180 21.56 -3.47 9.03
CA GLY A 180 21.68 -4.20 10.30
C GLY A 180 21.90 -5.71 10.15
N VAL A 181 22.57 -6.14 9.08
CA VAL A 181 22.94 -7.55 8.87
C VAL A 181 24.20 -7.91 9.67
N ILE A 182 25.13 -6.96 9.82
CA ILE A 182 26.39 -7.08 10.58
C ILE A 182 26.64 -5.85 11.44
#